data_AF-A0A1A0KX06-F1
#
_entry.id   AF-A0A1A0KX06-F1
#
_cell.length_a   1.000
_cell.length_b   1.000
_cell.length_c   1.000
_cell.angle_alpha   90.00
_cell.angle_beta   90.00
_cell.angle_gamma   90.00
#
_symmetry.space_group_name_H-M   'P 1'
#
loop_
_entity.id
_entity.type
_entity.pdbx_description
1 polymer ?
#
loop_
_entity_poly.entity_id
_entity_poly.type
_entity_poly.pdbx_seq_one_letter_code
_entity_poly.pdbx_strand_id
1 'polypeptide(L)'
;MTTNDTNTNGANGSAAAGEEAATQAAVAAAAVDPQVLGAALDEAVRKAIAAQMAGLAKEIAAAAFGAALTPEVIAGMEATAREAAAEAVAPPPAPEENEEQQPQLRFADTDDFVRNYIAPCYAREVSKEGIEDDIRWCPEWDEHAEAVCRFEALFRAFEEARQGTGSEMSSFWRDHVDHHMSMLLSPEGCFRYCSVDKGHHGYRRQLTPLPLEPVVVEGAWEQAYTQLDSGLVVLTGPAR
;
A
#
# COMPACT_ATOMS: atom_id res chain seq x y z
N MET A 1 -52.73 -35.21 -47.50
CA MET A 1 -53.04 -34.02 -46.68
C MET A 1 -51.72 -33.60 -46.06
N THR A 2 -51.03 -32.54 -46.44
CA THR A 2 -51.42 -31.31 -47.14
C THR A 2 -50.12 -30.74 -47.72
N THR A 3 -50.21 -30.30 -48.97
CA THR A 3 -49.23 -29.48 -49.69
C THR A 3 -49.04 -28.14 -48.99
N ASN A 4 -47.89 -27.48 -49.17
CA ASN A 4 -47.96 -26.04 -49.39
C ASN A 4 -46.85 -25.55 -50.30
N ASP A 5 -47.34 -24.88 -51.32
CA ASP A 5 -46.69 -24.30 -52.46
C ASP A 5 -46.07 -22.93 -52.14
N THR A 6 -44.99 -22.65 -52.87
CA THR A 6 -44.54 -21.39 -53.47
C THR A 6 -44.95 -20.04 -52.86
N ASN A 7 -43.97 -19.14 -52.75
CA ASN A 7 -44.20 -17.73 -53.05
C ASN A 7 -43.04 -17.12 -53.85
N THR A 8 -43.41 -16.54 -54.99
CA THR A 8 -42.60 -15.79 -55.96
C THR A 8 -43.23 -14.41 -56.14
N ASN A 9 -42.46 -13.33 -55.95
CA ASN A 9 -42.56 -12.02 -56.63
C ASN A 9 -41.57 -11.06 -55.94
N GLY A 10 -40.84 -10.17 -56.59
CA GLY A 10 -40.81 -9.72 -57.98
C GLY A 10 -40.16 -8.33 -58.02
N ALA A 11 -39.50 -8.05 -59.16
CA ALA A 11 -39.25 -6.73 -59.77
C ALA A 11 -38.18 -5.76 -59.22
N ASN A 12 -37.12 -5.66 -60.04
CA ASN A 12 -36.58 -4.44 -60.68
C ASN A 12 -36.09 -3.26 -59.84
N GLY A 13 -34.78 -3.03 -59.94
CA GLY A 13 -34.15 -1.72 -59.74
C GLY A 13 -32.70 -1.71 -60.21
N SER A 14 -32.41 -0.89 -61.22
CA SER A 14 -31.07 -0.43 -61.65
C SER A 14 -30.29 -1.31 -62.66
N ALA A 15 -30.82 -1.29 -63.88
CA ALA A 15 -30.14 -1.66 -65.13
C ALA A 15 -29.11 -0.60 -65.59
N ALA A 16 -28.27 -0.05 -64.70
CA ALA A 16 -27.29 1.00 -65.04
C ALA A 16 -25.82 0.62 -64.80
N ALA A 17 -25.53 -0.55 -64.22
CA ALA A 17 -24.14 -1.02 -64.01
C ALA A 17 -23.68 -2.04 -65.08
N GLY A 18 -24.60 -2.53 -65.93
CA GLY A 18 -24.33 -3.58 -66.90
C GLY A 18 -23.64 -3.12 -68.19
N GLU A 19 -23.67 -1.82 -68.50
CA GLU A 19 -23.16 -1.29 -69.77
C GLU A 19 -21.69 -0.81 -69.68
N GLU A 20 -21.23 -0.40 -68.49
CA GLU A 20 -19.80 -0.10 -68.25
C GLU A 20 -18.96 -1.36 -68.00
N ALA A 21 -19.55 -2.45 -67.46
CA ALA A 21 -18.86 -3.74 -67.33
C ALA A 21 -18.73 -4.49 -68.68
N ALA A 22 -19.67 -4.28 -69.61
CA ALA A 22 -19.65 -4.92 -70.92
C ALA A 22 -18.57 -4.35 -71.86
N THR A 23 -18.14 -3.11 -71.64
CA THR A 23 -17.10 -2.45 -72.46
C THR A 23 -15.68 -2.80 -71.97
N GLN A 24 -15.53 -3.31 -70.74
CA GLN A 24 -14.25 -3.82 -70.21
C GLN A 24 -14.04 -5.33 -70.44
N ALA A 25 -15.10 -6.09 -70.74
CA ALA A 25 -15.02 -7.52 -71.05
C ALA A 25 -14.68 -7.83 -72.53
N ALA A 26 -14.73 -6.83 -73.43
CA ALA A 26 -14.54 -7.04 -74.87
C ALA A 26 -13.10 -6.85 -75.39
N VAL A 27 -12.12 -6.53 -74.52
CA VAL A 27 -10.71 -6.35 -74.93
C VAL A 27 -9.76 -7.46 -74.41
N ALA A 28 -10.28 -8.48 -73.72
CA ALA A 28 -9.48 -9.63 -73.28
C ALA A 28 -9.70 -10.90 -74.13
N ALA A 29 -10.19 -10.77 -75.36
CA ALA A 29 -10.43 -11.90 -76.27
C ALA A 29 -9.37 -12.01 -77.40
N ALA A 30 -8.14 -11.57 -77.14
CA ALA A 30 -7.04 -11.70 -78.10
C ALA A 30 -5.84 -12.41 -77.46
N ALA A 31 -5.51 -13.58 -78.03
CA ALA A 31 -4.41 -14.48 -77.68
C ALA A 31 -4.40 -15.00 -76.23
N VAL A 32 -5.28 -15.97 -75.94
CA VAL A 32 -5.10 -16.81 -74.75
C VAL A 32 -3.91 -17.72 -75.01
N ASP A 33 -2.78 -17.40 -74.40
CA ASP A 33 -1.61 -18.26 -74.33
C ASP A 33 -2.02 -19.59 -73.65
N PRO A 34 -1.87 -20.76 -74.32
CA PRO A 34 -2.23 -22.06 -73.75
C PRO A 34 -1.57 -22.32 -72.39
N GLN A 35 -0.39 -21.73 -72.15
CA GLN A 35 0.37 -21.85 -70.92
C GLN A 35 -0.27 -21.02 -69.78
N VAL A 36 -0.87 -19.87 -70.10
CA VAL A 36 -1.60 -19.03 -69.13
C VAL A 36 -2.94 -19.67 -68.75
N LEU A 37 -3.62 -20.29 -69.72
CA LEU A 37 -4.85 -21.06 -69.47
C LEU A 37 -4.56 -22.31 -68.63
N GLY A 38 -3.45 -23.00 -68.88
CA GLY A 38 -3.00 -24.13 -68.07
C GLY A 38 -2.73 -23.74 -66.62
N ALA A 39 -1.99 -22.65 -66.39
CA ALA A 39 -1.71 -22.17 -65.03
C ALA A 39 -2.98 -21.73 -64.27
N ALA A 40 -3.93 -21.08 -64.95
CA ALA A 40 -5.20 -20.69 -64.35
C ALA A 40 -6.09 -21.90 -64.02
N LEU A 41 -6.08 -22.92 -64.87
CA LEU A 41 -6.79 -24.18 -64.63
C LEU A 41 -6.15 -24.95 -63.47
N ASP A 42 -4.82 -25.04 -63.41
CA ASP A 42 -4.09 -25.70 -62.32
C ASP A 42 -4.35 -25.04 -60.97
N GLU A 43 -4.44 -23.70 -60.94
CA GLU A 43 -4.81 -22.96 -59.74
C GLU A 43 -6.26 -23.24 -59.32
N ALA A 44 -7.19 -23.23 -60.28
CA ALA A 44 -8.59 -23.55 -60.02
C ALA A 44 -8.75 -24.98 -59.47
N VAL A 45 -8.03 -25.95 -60.05
CA VAL A 45 -8.00 -27.35 -59.59
C VAL A 45 -7.40 -27.46 -58.19
N ARG A 46 -6.27 -26.79 -57.92
CA ARG A 46 -5.62 -26.82 -56.60
C ARG A 46 -6.52 -26.23 -55.51
N LYS A 47 -7.20 -25.12 -55.82
CA LYS A 47 -8.16 -24.48 -54.91
C LYS A 47 -9.39 -25.35 -54.65
N ALA A 48 -9.90 -26.03 -55.68
CA ALA A 48 -11.01 -26.97 -55.54
C ALA A 48 -10.63 -28.17 -54.65
N ILE A 49 -9.44 -28.74 -54.85
CA ILE A 49 -8.92 -29.83 -54.00
C ILE A 49 -8.74 -29.36 -52.56
N ALA A 50 -8.15 -28.17 -52.34
CA ALA A 50 -7.95 -27.62 -51.00
C ALA A 50 -9.29 -27.38 -50.27
N ALA A 51 -10.30 -26.84 -50.98
CA ALA A 51 -11.63 -26.65 -50.42
C ALA A 51 -12.31 -27.99 -50.07
N GLN A 52 -12.16 -29.00 -50.92
CA GLN A 52 -12.69 -30.35 -50.67
C GLN A 52 -12.00 -31.02 -49.47
N MET A 53 -10.67 -30.91 -49.37
CA MET A 53 -9.90 -31.41 -48.23
C MET A 53 -10.25 -30.69 -46.92
N ALA A 54 -10.47 -29.38 -46.95
CA ALA A 54 -10.91 -28.62 -45.79
C ALA A 54 -12.32 -29.04 -45.31
N GLY A 55 -13.22 -29.33 -46.25
CA GLY A 55 -14.55 -29.88 -45.95
C GLY A 55 -14.47 -31.23 -45.24
N LEU A 56 -13.71 -32.17 -45.80
CA LEU A 56 -13.51 -33.50 -45.19
C LEU A 56 -12.80 -33.42 -43.83
N ALA A 57 -11.80 -32.54 -43.68
CA ALA A 57 -11.13 -32.32 -42.40
C ALA A 57 -12.10 -31.78 -41.34
N LYS A 58 -13.02 -30.89 -41.71
CA LYS A 58 -14.06 -30.36 -40.82
C LYS A 58 -15.04 -31.44 -40.38
N GLU A 59 -15.43 -32.35 -41.28
CA GLU A 59 -16.32 -33.47 -40.95
C GLU A 59 -15.65 -34.49 -40.05
N ILE A 60 -14.39 -34.83 -40.32
CA ILE A 60 -13.58 -35.72 -39.46
C ILE A 60 -13.40 -35.09 -38.08
N ALA A 61 -13.10 -33.79 -38.01
CA ALA A 61 -12.98 -33.08 -36.75
C ALA A 61 -14.32 -33.05 -35.98
N ALA A 62 -15.44 -32.80 -36.65
CA ALA A 62 -16.77 -32.79 -36.04
C ALA A 62 -17.17 -34.18 -35.51
N ALA A 63 -16.91 -35.24 -36.28
CA ALA A 63 -17.17 -36.62 -35.87
C ALA A 63 -16.27 -37.06 -34.72
N ALA A 64 -14.98 -36.73 -34.77
CA ALA A 64 -14.03 -37.01 -33.70
C ALA A 64 -14.39 -36.27 -32.41
N PHE A 65 -14.81 -35.01 -32.53
CA PHE A 65 -15.21 -34.20 -31.37
C PHE A 65 -16.55 -34.68 -30.78
N GLY A 66 -17.52 -35.06 -31.62
CA GLY A 66 -18.78 -35.66 -31.16
C GLY A 66 -18.61 -37.03 -30.49
N ALA A 67 -17.67 -37.86 -30.98
CA ALA A 67 -17.33 -39.13 -30.35
C ALA A 67 -16.50 -38.97 -29.06
N ALA A 68 -15.69 -37.90 -28.96
CA ALA A 68 -14.89 -37.60 -27.77
C ALA A 68 -15.68 -36.91 -26.65
N LEU A 69 -16.72 -36.13 -26.99
CA LEU A 69 -17.62 -35.49 -26.03
C LEU A 69 -18.80 -36.40 -25.66
N THR A 70 -18.50 -37.56 -25.08
CA THR A 70 -19.55 -38.40 -24.50
C THR A 70 -20.15 -37.72 -23.25
N PRO A 71 -21.40 -38.03 -22.86
CA PRO A 71 -22.02 -37.49 -21.66
C PRO A 71 -21.17 -37.69 -20.39
N GLU A 72 -20.41 -38.78 -20.31
CA GLU A 72 -19.51 -39.10 -19.22
C GLU A 72 -18.27 -38.18 -19.20
N VAL A 73 -17.73 -37.84 -20.38
CA VAL A 73 -16.60 -36.90 -20.50
C VAL A 73 -17.05 -35.48 -20.15
N ILE A 74 -18.24 -35.07 -20.60
CA ILE A 74 -18.82 -33.77 -20.25
C ILE A 74 -19.06 -33.70 -18.74
N ALA A 75 -19.67 -34.72 -18.13
CA ALA A 75 -19.89 -34.78 -16.69
C ALA A 75 -18.56 -34.77 -15.90
N GLY A 76 -17.54 -35.45 -16.40
CA GLY A 76 -16.19 -35.41 -15.84
C GLY A 76 -15.57 -34.00 -15.91
N MET A 77 -15.69 -33.34 -17.06
CA MET A 77 -15.21 -31.95 -17.24
C MET A 77 -15.95 -30.97 -16.35
N GLU A 78 -17.26 -31.13 -16.16
CA GLU A 78 -18.06 -30.31 -15.24
C GLU A 78 -17.68 -30.56 -13.77
N ALA A 79 -17.39 -31.80 -13.39
CA ALA A 79 -16.89 -32.13 -12.05
C ALA A 79 -15.53 -31.48 -11.80
N THR A 80 -14.58 -31.61 -12.74
CA THR A 80 -13.28 -30.96 -12.68
C THR A 80 -13.41 -29.43 -12.69
N ALA A 81 -14.32 -28.87 -13.48
CA ALA A 81 -14.57 -27.43 -13.52
C ALA A 81 -15.19 -26.91 -12.21
N ARG A 82 -16.07 -27.69 -11.55
CA ARG A 82 -16.61 -27.36 -10.23
C ARG A 82 -15.54 -27.41 -9.15
N GLU A 83 -14.65 -28.40 -9.20
CA GLU A 83 -13.54 -28.53 -8.26
C GLU A 83 -12.55 -27.36 -8.45
N ALA A 84 -12.17 -27.07 -9.69
CA ALA A 84 -11.31 -25.91 -10.00
C ALA A 84 -11.98 -24.57 -9.67
N ALA A 85 -13.29 -24.43 -9.87
CA ALA A 85 -14.04 -23.23 -9.48
C ALA A 85 -14.16 -23.12 -7.95
N ALA A 86 -14.34 -24.24 -7.23
CA ALA A 86 -14.36 -24.24 -5.78
C ALA A 86 -12.99 -23.86 -5.19
N GLU A 87 -11.90 -24.31 -5.81
CA GLU A 87 -10.54 -23.92 -5.45
C GLU A 87 -10.25 -22.45 -5.79
N ALA A 88 -10.74 -21.94 -6.92
CA ALA A 88 -10.58 -20.53 -7.29
C ALA A 88 -11.43 -19.56 -6.46
N VAL A 89 -12.55 -20.02 -5.89
CA VAL A 89 -13.43 -19.25 -5.01
C VAL A 89 -13.07 -19.44 -3.52
N ALA A 90 -12.26 -20.45 -3.20
CA ALA A 90 -11.71 -20.59 -1.87
C ALA A 90 -10.89 -19.33 -1.54
N PRO A 91 -11.17 -18.64 -0.41
CA PRO A 91 -10.34 -17.54 -0.01
C PRO A 91 -8.89 -18.06 0.09
N PRO A 92 -7.90 -17.32 -0.43
CA PRO A 92 -6.51 -17.70 -0.22
C PRO A 92 -6.30 -17.94 1.28
N PRO A 93 -5.46 -18.91 1.69
CA PRO A 93 -5.09 -19.01 3.09
C PRO A 93 -4.68 -17.61 3.52
N ALA A 94 -5.34 -17.10 4.57
CA ALA A 94 -4.98 -15.81 5.13
C ALA A 94 -3.46 -15.81 5.24
N PRO A 95 -2.76 -14.72 4.85
CA PRO A 95 -1.35 -14.62 5.15
C PRO A 95 -1.22 -15.00 6.61
N GLU A 96 -0.40 -16.01 6.91
CA GLU A 96 0.01 -16.24 8.28
C GLU A 96 0.48 -14.87 8.74
N GLU A 97 -0.31 -14.26 9.61
CA GLU A 97 0.15 -13.12 10.38
C GLU A 97 1.35 -13.71 11.10
N ASN A 98 2.53 -13.48 10.52
CA ASN A 98 3.74 -13.45 11.29
C ASN A 98 3.43 -12.33 12.27
N GLU A 99 2.84 -12.69 13.41
CA GLU A 99 2.87 -11.90 14.61
C GLU A 99 4.35 -11.64 14.79
N GLU A 100 4.84 -10.54 14.20
CA GLU A 100 6.15 -10.00 14.45
C GLU A 100 6.13 -9.77 15.95
N GLN A 101 6.59 -10.78 16.69
CA GLN A 101 6.60 -10.78 18.13
C GLN A 101 7.32 -9.50 18.50
N GLN A 102 6.57 -8.50 18.98
CA GLN A 102 7.15 -7.21 19.28
C GLN A 102 8.38 -7.48 20.14
N PRO A 103 9.55 -6.99 19.73
CA PRO A 103 10.80 -7.34 20.37
C PRO A 103 10.65 -7.10 21.87
N GLN A 104 10.88 -8.15 22.66
CA GLN A 104 10.68 -8.08 24.11
C GLN A 104 11.49 -6.92 24.66
N LEU A 105 10.82 -6.03 25.40
CA LEU A 105 11.47 -4.86 26.01
C LEU A 105 12.61 -5.33 26.93
N ARG A 106 13.74 -4.63 26.88
CA ARG A 106 14.91 -5.00 27.71
C ARG A 106 14.65 -4.73 29.19
N PHE A 107 13.88 -3.69 29.47
CA PHE A 107 13.43 -3.27 30.79
C PHE A 107 11.91 -3.37 30.87
N ALA A 108 11.38 -3.62 32.07
CA ALA A 108 9.94 -3.84 32.25
C ALA A 108 9.12 -2.56 32.00
N ASP A 109 9.64 -1.43 32.47
CA ASP A 109 9.03 -0.11 32.34
C ASP A 109 10.10 0.99 32.40
N THR A 110 9.65 2.24 32.34
CA THR A 110 10.54 3.41 32.40
C THR A 110 11.25 3.55 33.75
N ASP A 111 10.65 3.12 34.86
CA ASP A 111 11.29 3.20 36.18
C ASP A 111 12.44 2.20 36.28
N ASP A 112 12.23 0.96 35.83
CA ASP A 112 13.26 -0.07 35.70
C ASP A 112 14.42 0.41 34.81
N PHE A 113 14.11 1.01 33.66
CA PHE A 113 15.11 1.60 32.77
C PHE A 113 15.91 2.73 33.43
N VAL A 114 15.25 3.66 34.13
CA VAL A 114 15.93 4.78 34.80
C VAL A 114 16.84 4.27 35.92
N ARG A 115 16.35 3.36 36.75
CA ARG A 115 17.08 2.83 37.90
C ARG A 115 18.26 1.96 37.50
N ASN A 116 18.09 1.11 36.48
CA ASN A 116 19.05 0.07 36.15
C ASN A 116 19.95 0.40 34.96
N TYR A 117 19.67 1.49 34.22
CA TYR A 117 20.52 1.93 33.11
C TYR A 117 20.90 3.40 33.19
N ILE A 118 19.93 4.33 33.16
CA ILE A 118 20.25 5.77 33.04
C ILE A 118 20.99 6.28 34.28
N ALA A 119 20.48 6.07 35.48
CA ALA A 119 21.10 6.60 36.69
C ALA A 119 22.51 6.04 36.94
N PRO A 120 22.77 4.71 36.77
CA PRO A 120 24.13 4.18 36.86
C PRO A 120 25.08 4.67 35.76
N CYS A 121 24.60 4.81 34.51
CA CYS A 121 25.45 5.20 33.38
C CYS A 121 25.70 6.71 33.32
N TYR A 122 24.75 7.54 33.74
CA TYR A 122 24.84 9.01 33.77
C TYR A 122 25.16 9.53 35.19
N ALA A 123 26.16 8.94 35.85
CA ALA A 123 26.51 9.34 37.21
C ALA A 123 27.13 10.76 37.26
N ARG A 124 26.57 11.63 38.10
CA ARG A 124 27.06 12.99 38.36
C ARG A 124 27.02 13.28 39.86
N GLU A 125 27.88 14.19 40.32
CA GLU A 125 27.85 14.65 41.71
C GLU A 125 26.65 15.57 41.91
N VAL A 126 25.66 15.10 42.67
CA VAL A 126 24.39 15.82 42.92
C VAL A 126 24.04 15.89 44.42
N SER A 127 24.90 15.34 45.29
CA SER A 127 24.65 15.23 46.74
C SER A 127 25.50 16.19 47.57
N LYS A 128 26.51 16.83 46.97
CA LYS A 128 27.33 17.84 47.64
C LYS A 128 26.52 19.10 47.96
N GLU A 129 26.61 19.59 49.19
CA GLU A 129 25.99 20.85 49.61
C GLU A 129 26.41 22.03 48.69
N GLY A 130 25.44 22.83 48.26
CA GLY A 130 25.64 23.98 47.39
C GLY A 130 25.79 23.65 45.91
N ILE A 131 25.91 22.37 45.54
CA ILE A 131 25.98 21.97 44.12
C ILE A 131 24.66 22.22 43.40
N GLU A 132 23.57 22.36 44.16
CA GLU A 132 22.25 22.42 43.59
C GLU A 132 22.10 23.62 42.64
N ASP A 133 22.85 24.71 42.85
CA ASP A 133 22.86 25.89 41.98
C ASP A 133 23.44 25.63 40.58
N ASP A 134 24.26 24.58 40.44
CA ASP A 134 24.83 24.15 39.16
C ASP A 134 24.09 22.94 38.57
N ILE A 135 23.63 22.01 39.41
CA ILE A 135 23.02 20.75 38.99
C ILE A 135 21.89 20.32 39.94
N ARG A 136 20.71 19.99 39.40
CA ARG A 136 19.57 19.53 40.20
C ARG A 136 19.29 18.06 39.93
N TRP A 137 18.85 17.36 40.96
CA TRP A 137 18.33 16.01 40.84
C TRP A 137 17.22 15.79 41.87
N CYS A 138 16.13 15.14 41.45
CA CYS A 138 15.06 14.72 42.33
C CYS A 138 15.04 13.18 42.41
N PRO A 139 15.22 12.57 43.59
CA PRO A 139 15.06 11.12 43.75
C PRO A 139 13.65 10.62 43.45
N GLU A 140 12.64 11.46 43.68
CA GLU A 140 11.22 11.25 43.35
C GLU A 140 10.93 11.92 41.99
N TRP A 141 11.66 11.51 40.95
CA TRP A 141 11.57 12.13 39.62
C TRP A 141 10.21 11.87 38.95
N ASP A 142 9.56 10.76 39.29
CA ASP A 142 8.27 10.29 38.77
C ASP A 142 7.09 11.20 39.17
N GLU A 143 7.25 12.00 40.23
CA GLU A 143 6.30 13.06 40.61
C GLU A 143 6.39 14.31 39.69
N HIS A 144 7.33 14.35 38.75
CA HIS A 144 7.47 15.42 37.77
C HIS A 144 7.00 14.96 36.38
N ALA A 145 5.82 15.41 35.94
CA ALA A 145 5.25 15.02 34.65
C ALA A 145 6.19 15.26 33.46
N GLU A 146 6.94 16.38 33.45
CA GLU A 146 7.93 16.63 32.40
C GLU A 146 9.07 15.62 32.43
N ALA A 147 9.55 15.23 33.62
CA ALA A 147 10.61 14.24 33.75
C ALA A 147 10.14 12.86 33.28
N VAL A 148 8.92 12.46 33.63
CA VAL A 148 8.28 11.23 33.15
C VAL A 148 8.25 11.21 31.62
N CYS A 149 7.72 12.26 30.98
CA CYS A 149 7.67 12.34 29.51
C CYS A 149 9.07 12.24 28.87
N ARG A 150 10.08 12.89 29.45
CA ARG A 150 11.46 12.84 28.96
C ARG A 150 12.07 11.44 29.11
N PHE A 151 11.89 10.79 30.26
CA PHE A 151 12.41 9.44 30.48
C PHE A 151 11.68 8.39 29.65
N GLU A 152 10.38 8.54 29.43
CA GLU A 152 9.64 7.68 28.48
C GLU A 152 10.18 7.81 27.06
N ALA A 153 10.45 9.04 26.60
CA ALA A 153 11.05 9.29 25.29
C ALA A 153 12.44 8.64 25.17
N LEU A 154 13.27 8.79 26.21
CA LEU A 154 14.57 8.12 26.29
C LEU A 154 14.43 6.60 26.26
N PHE A 155 13.47 6.04 26.99
CA PHE A 155 13.26 4.60 27.04
C PHE A 155 12.86 4.05 25.67
N ARG A 156 11.92 4.69 24.98
CA ARG A 156 11.52 4.29 23.62
C ARG A 156 12.69 4.39 22.63
N ALA A 157 13.45 5.49 22.67
CA ALA A 157 14.62 5.66 21.82
C ALA A 157 15.73 4.63 22.10
N PHE A 158 15.92 4.24 23.37
CA PHE A 158 16.85 3.18 23.75
C PHE A 158 16.42 1.81 23.20
N GLU A 159 15.14 1.46 23.33
CA GLU A 159 14.59 0.19 22.86
C GLU A 159 14.70 0.04 21.34
N GLU A 160 14.59 1.13 20.60
CA GLU A 160 14.89 1.18 19.17
C GLU A 160 16.39 1.04 18.91
N ALA A 161 17.22 1.89 19.53
CA ALA A 161 18.65 1.94 19.28
C ALA A 161 19.38 0.65 19.64
N ARG A 162 18.94 -0.09 20.68
CA ARG A 162 19.58 -1.35 21.08
C ARG A 162 19.37 -2.50 20.08
N GLN A 163 18.39 -2.39 19.20
CA GLN A 163 18.14 -3.37 18.15
C GLN A 163 19.03 -3.12 16.93
N GLY A 164 19.61 -1.92 16.83
CA GLY A 164 20.60 -1.57 15.82
C GLY A 164 21.88 -2.38 15.94
N THR A 165 22.51 -2.67 14.80
CA THR A 165 23.76 -3.44 14.72
C THR A 165 24.99 -2.57 14.51
N GLY A 166 24.82 -1.25 14.39
CA GLY A 166 25.85 -0.29 14.01
C GLY A 166 26.04 0.80 15.06
N SER A 167 25.94 2.06 14.63
CA SER A 167 26.21 3.23 15.47
C SER A 167 24.96 3.81 16.15
N GLU A 168 23.83 3.10 16.11
CA GLU A 168 22.54 3.58 16.64
C GLU A 168 22.64 3.90 18.13
N MET A 169 23.34 3.07 18.90
CA MET A 169 23.58 3.36 20.33
C MET A 169 24.41 4.64 20.53
N SER A 170 25.37 4.93 19.64
CA SER A 170 26.13 6.18 19.70
C SER A 170 25.25 7.40 19.41
N SER A 171 24.38 7.30 18.38
CA SER A 171 23.38 8.32 18.09
C SER A 171 22.39 8.50 19.24
N PHE A 172 21.95 7.41 19.88
CA PHE A 172 21.09 7.46 21.06
C PHE A 172 21.70 8.32 22.18
N TRP A 173 22.97 8.10 22.52
CA TRP A 173 23.66 8.90 23.53
C TRP A 173 23.76 10.37 23.14
N ARG A 174 24.23 10.63 21.91
CA ARG A 174 24.46 11.99 21.41
C ARG A 174 23.17 12.80 21.26
N ASP A 175 22.14 12.21 20.66
CA ASP A 175 20.95 12.93 20.21
C ASP A 175 19.85 12.94 21.26
N HIS A 176 19.79 11.91 22.11
CA HIS A 176 18.73 11.77 23.11
C HIS A 176 19.25 11.92 24.54
N VAL A 177 20.19 11.08 24.99
CA VAL A 177 20.60 11.08 26.40
C VAL A 177 21.22 12.41 26.79
N ASP A 178 22.20 12.91 26.04
CA ASP A 178 22.89 14.16 26.37
C ASP A 178 21.94 15.36 26.35
N HIS A 179 20.98 15.39 25.41
CA HIS A 179 19.96 16.44 25.35
C HIS A 179 18.99 16.38 26.54
N HIS A 180 18.35 15.24 26.77
CA HIS A 180 17.35 15.13 27.84
C HIS A 180 17.97 15.25 29.23
N MET A 181 19.14 14.62 29.46
CA MET A 181 19.80 14.68 30.76
C MET A 181 20.32 16.08 31.08
N SER A 182 20.85 16.84 30.11
CA SER A 182 21.26 18.22 30.35
C SER A 182 20.09 19.12 30.76
N MET A 183 18.92 18.93 30.15
CA MET A 183 17.70 19.67 30.49
C MET A 183 17.13 19.26 31.87
N LEU A 184 17.14 17.97 32.19
CA LEU A 184 16.69 17.46 33.49
C LEU A 184 17.56 17.97 34.64
N LEU A 185 18.89 17.90 34.45
CA LEU A 185 19.88 18.27 35.45
C LEU A 185 20.09 19.79 35.57
N SER A 186 19.53 20.57 34.64
CA SER A 186 19.64 22.03 34.65
C SER A 186 19.06 22.63 35.93
N PRO A 187 19.71 23.65 36.53
CA PRO A 187 19.16 24.39 37.66
C PRO A 187 17.84 25.09 37.34
N GLU A 188 17.59 25.37 36.06
CA GLU A 188 16.37 25.97 35.54
C GLU A 188 15.39 24.92 34.97
N GLY A 189 15.72 23.64 35.07
CA GLY A 189 14.93 22.52 34.54
C GLY A 189 13.75 22.12 35.43
N CYS A 190 13.15 20.98 35.11
CA CYS A 190 11.96 20.47 35.81
C CYS A 190 12.21 20.15 37.31
N PHE A 191 13.47 19.98 37.71
CA PHE A 191 13.87 19.75 39.10
C PHE A 191 14.32 21.01 39.84
N ARG A 192 14.08 22.21 39.31
CA ARG A 192 14.53 23.49 39.88
C ARG A 192 14.40 23.63 41.39
N TYR A 193 13.28 23.19 41.96
CA TYR A 193 12.99 23.32 43.40
C TYR A 193 13.40 22.10 44.22
N CYS A 194 13.92 21.06 43.59
CA CYS A 194 14.31 19.80 44.22
C CYS A 194 15.83 19.68 44.32
N SER A 195 16.31 19.01 45.35
CA SER A 195 17.69 18.53 45.42
C SER A 195 17.75 17.24 46.22
N VAL A 196 18.88 16.54 46.16
CA VAL A 196 19.08 15.32 46.97
C VAL A 196 19.02 15.64 48.46
N ASP A 197 19.59 16.79 48.87
CA ASP A 197 19.63 17.20 50.27
C ASP A 197 18.30 17.76 50.78
N LYS A 198 17.61 18.60 49.98
CA LYS A 198 16.36 19.28 50.39
C LYS A 198 15.09 18.47 50.09
N GLY A 199 15.23 17.38 49.34
CA GLY A 199 14.14 16.49 48.94
C GLY A 199 13.27 17.05 47.81
N HIS A 200 12.15 16.37 47.58
CA HIS A 200 11.18 16.69 46.53
C HIS A 200 10.25 17.87 46.89
N HIS A 201 10.19 18.84 45.97
CA HIS A 201 9.34 20.03 46.03
C HIS A 201 8.70 20.30 44.66
N GLY A 202 8.08 19.29 44.06
CA GLY A 202 7.66 19.33 42.66
C GLY A 202 6.36 20.06 42.35
N TYR A 203 5.96 19.92 41.07
CA TYR A 203 4.81 20.57 40.41
C TYR A 203 3.52 20.51 41.23
N ARG A 204 3.19 19.36 41.82
CA ARG A 204 1.95 19.20 42.61
C ARG A 204 1.90 20.05 43.87
N ARG A 205 3.04 20.52 44.39
CA ARG A 205 3.11 21.31 45.63
C ARG A 205 3.33 22.80 45.39
N GLN A 206 4.03 23.19 44.33
CA GLN A 206 4.51 24.58 44.19
C GLN A 206 4.26 25.25 42.84
N LEU A 207 4.03 24.50 41.76
CA LEU A 207 3.93 25.08 40.41
C LEU A 207 2.54 24.89 39.83
N THR A 208 1.95 25.98 39.36
CA THR A 208 0.72 25.94 38.58
C THR A 208 1.06 25.67 37.11
N PRO A 209 0.16 25.03 36.34
CA PRO A 209 0.26 24.99 34.89
C PRO A 209 0.52 26.37 34.30
N LEU A 210 1.13 26.41 33.11
CA LEU A 210 1.34 27.67 32.40
C LEU A 210 0.00 28.40 32.27
N PRO A 211 -0.04 29.71 32.59
CA PRO A 211 -1.28 30.46 32.53
C PRO A 211 -1.76 30.53 31.08
N LEU A 212 -2.98 30.05 30.84
CA LEU A 212 -3.68 30.18 29.57
C LEU A 212 -4.86 31.11 29.79
N GLU A 213 -5.08 32.04 28.87
CA GLU A 213 -6.32 32.81 28.86
C GLU A 213 -7.49 31.85 28.64
N PRO A 214 -8.58 31.94 29.43
CA PRO A 214 -9.74 31.09 29.23
C PRO A 214 -10.31 31.37 27.83
N VAL A 215 -10.40 30.33 27.02
CA VAL A 215 -11.00 30.43 25.68
C VAL A 215 -12.47 30.80 25.85
N VAL A 216 -12.83 32.04 25.53
CA VAL A 216 -14.23 32.47 25.42
C VAL A 216 -14.75 31.95 24.09
N VAL A 217 -15.50 30.85 24.11
CA VAL A 217 -16.08 30.27 22.89
C VAL A 217 -17.49 30.83 22.69
N GLU A 218 -17.60 31.95 22.00
CA GLU A 218 -18.73 32.22 21.10
C GLU A 218 -18.15 32.57 19.72
N GLY A 219 -18.30 31.65 18.75
CA GLY A 219 -17.71 31.78 17.41
C GLY A 219 -16.26 31.30 17.35
N ALA A 220 -16.10 29.97 17.27
CA ALA A 220 -14.83 29.27 17.34
C ALA A 220 -13.73 29.85 16.41
N TRP A 221 -12.54 30.06 16.98
CA TRP A 221 -11.24 30.25 16.32
C TRP A 221 -11.16 31.26 15.16
N GLU A 222 -11.16 32.57 15.42
CA GLU A 222 -10.34 33.45 14.56
C GLU A 222 -8.86 33.25 14.92
N GLN A 223 -8.38 32.05 14.65
CA GLN A 223 -6.97 31.71 14.73
C GLN A 223 -6.28 32.45 13.59
N ALA A 224 -5.35 33.34 13.95
CA ALA A 224 -4.47 34.02 13.02
C ALA A 224 -3.42 33.04 12.44
N TYR A 225 -3.83 31.84 12.03
CA TYR A 225 -2.98 30.91 11.31
C TYR A 225 -3.79 30.07 10.33
N THR A 226 -3.19 29.81 9.17
CA THR A 226 -3.70 28.86 8.18
C THR A 226 -2.74 27.68 8.15
N GLN A 227 -3.26 26.48 8.39
CA GLN A 227 -2.53 25.25 8.09
C GLN A 227 -2.61 25.02 6.57
N LEU A 228 -1.47 25.05 5.91
CA LEU A 228 -1.38 24.73 4.48
C LEU A 228 -1.51 23.23 4.27
N ASP A 229 -1.92 22.81 3.07
CA ASP A 229 -1.98 21.39 2.68
C ASP A 229 -0.63 20.67 2.80
N SER A 230 0.48 21.42 2.83
CA SER A 230 1.83 20.92 3.11
C SER A 230 2.08 20.57 4.58
N GLY A 231 1.12 20.80 5.48
CA GLY A 231 1.25 20.65 6.93
C GLY A 231 1.93 21.83 7.63
N LEU A 232 2.38 22.83 6.88
CA LEU A 232 3.03 24.02 7.44
C LEU A 232 1.98 25.00 7.98
N VAL A 233 2.18 25.47 9.21
CA VAL A 233 1.30 26.47 9.84
C VAL A 233 1.87 27.86 9.57
N VAL A 234 1.12 28.69 8.85
CA VAL A 234 1.48 30.10 8.57
C VAL A 234 0.63 31.01 9.43
N LEU A 235 1.25 31.91 10.20
CA LEU A 235 0.52 32.93 10.94
C LEU A 235 -0.10 33.95 9.98
N THR A 236 -1.43 33.99 9.90
CA THR A 236 -2.24 34.90 9.08
C THR A 236 -3.05 35.81 10.01
N GLY A 237 -2.40 36.80 10.60
CA GLY A 237 -3.08 37.88 11.31
C GLY A 237 -2.13 39.02 11.65
N PRO A 238 -2.65 40.22 11.95
CA PRO A 238 -1.82 41.34 12.38
C PRO A 238 -1.11 40.98 13.68
N ALA A 239 0.18 41.30 13.79
CA ALA A 239 0.91 41.22 15.05
C ALA A 239 0.17 42.11 16.08
N ARG A 240 -0.36 41.50 17.14
CA ARG A 240 -0.89 42.23 18.29
C ARG A 240 0.24 42.74 19.16
#